data_AF-A0A318CIN5-F1
#
_entry.id   AF-A0A318CIN5-F1
#
_cell.length_a   1.000
_cell.length_b   1.000
_cell.length_c   1.000
_cell.angle_alpha   90.00
_cell.angle_beta   90.00
_cell.angle_gamma   90.00
#
_symmetry.space_group_name_H-M   'P 1'
#
loop_
_entity.id
_entity.type
_entity.pdbx_description
1 polymer ?
#
loop_
_entity_poly.entity_id
_entity_poly.type
_entity_poly.pdbx_seq_one_letter_code
_entity_poly.pdbx_strand_id
1 'polypeptide(L)'
;MAKRICPFCKEKVKENATICKHCGSKLPALPPKKWYQTWKGLLLVLFLLGIIAQTFKEQPTSPPSQSSSAPPPSVISEKKTAKKNNSDINDDLNNNLSKSKCIHSWKYNKSTFKLYLNTALCKENETSAALLAIRYIFESNKSKFPKRIEIYTNYGKQLASYPFENIPSLVKGYLPDTYETISGSD
;
A
#
# COMPACT_ATOMS: atom_id res chain seq x y z
N MET A 1 -4.70 -16.02 38.60
CA MET A 1 -3.51 -15.49 37.89
C MET A 1 -3.26 -16.39 36.69
N ALA A 2 -3.27 -15.85 35.47
CA ALA A 2 -2.89 -16.63 34.29
C ALA A 2 -1.41 -17.04 34.40
N LYS A 3 -1.14 -18.30 34.06
CA LYS A 3 0.19 -18.92 34.13
C LYS A 3 0.58 -19.30 32.71
N ARG A 4 1.81 -18.95 32.30
CA ARG A 4 2.38 -19.41 31.02
C ARG A 4 3.41 -20.49 31.26
N ILE A 5 3.61 -21.36 30.26
CA ILE A 5 4.59 -22.45 30.31
C ILE A 5 5.90 -21.94 29.72
N CYS A 6 7.02 -22.16 30.43
CA CYS A 6 8.35 -21.85 29.91
C CYS A 6 8.67 -22.74 28.69
N PRO A 7 9.06 -22.20 27.53
CA PRO A 7 9.36 -23.01 26.35
C PRO A 7 10.65 -23.84 26.49
N PHE A 8 11.51 -23.50 27.46
CA PHE A 8 12.80 -24.17 27.68
C PHE A 8 12.68 -25.33 28.66
N CYS A 9 12.13 -25.10 29.86
CA CYS A 9 12.06 -26.11 30.93
C CYS A 9 10.64 -26.65 31.20
N LYS A 10 9.62 -26.14 30.49
CA LYS A 10 8.20 -26.56 30.63
C LYS A 10 7.55 -26.30 32.00
N GLU A 11 8.21 -25.57 32.89
CA GLU A 11 7.64 -25.16 34.17
C GLU A 11 6.65 -23.99 34.05
N LYS A 12 5.75 -23.89 35.03
CA LYS A 12 4.75 -22.82 35.11
C LYS A 12 5.37 -21.53 35.63
N VAL A 13 5.31 -20.47 34.83
CA VAL A 13 5.89 -19.15 35.16
C VAL A 13 4.79 -18.08 35.18
N LYS A 14 5.01 -16.99 35.94
CA LYS A 14 4.17 -15.79 35.91
C LYS A 14 4.11 -15.23 34.47
N GLU A 15 2.93 -14.78 34.06
CA GLU A 15 2.67 -14.27 32.70
C GLU A 15 3.61 -13.11 32.32
N ASN A 16 3.84 -12.18 33.25
CA ASN A 16 4.68 -10.99 33.03
C ASN A 16 6.17 -11.21 33.32
N ALA A 17 6.63 -12.44 33.55
CA ALA A 17 8.05 -12.70 33.83
C ALA A 17 8.88 -12.60 32.55
N THR A 18 9.95 -11.79 32.57
CA THR A 18 10.93 -11.71 31.47
C THR A 18 12.00 -12.79 31.55
N ILE A 19 12.21 -13.39 32.73
CA ILE A 19 13.20 -14.44 32.99
C ILE A 19 12.51 -15.60 33.74
N CYS A 20 12.80 -16.84 33.34
CA CYS A 20 12.29 -18.03 34.03
C CYS A 20 13.03 -18.25 35.36
N LYS A 21 12.28 -18.41 36.46
CA LYS A 21 12.85 -18.68 37.78
C LYS A 21 13.48 -20.07 37.93
N HIS A 22 13.12 -21.03 37.07
CA HIS A 22 13.58 -22.41 37.18
C HIS A 22 14.87 -22.66 36.38
N CYS A 23 14.96 -22.12 35.16
CA CYS A 23 16.10 -22.36 34.25
C CYS A 23 16.92 -21.12 33.91
N GLY A 24 16.53 -19.92 34.37
CA GLY A 24 17.23 -18.67 34.10
C GLY A 24 17.13 -18.15 32.66
N SER A 25 16.48 -18.88 31.75
CA SER A 25 16.34 -18.46 30.35
C SER A 25 15.45 -17.21 30.21
N LYS A 26 15.83 -16.31 29.29
CA LYS A 26 15.04 -15.14 28.92
C LYS A 26 13.81 -15.58 28.13
N LEU A 27 12.63 -15.19 28.60
CA LEU A 27 11.36 -15.56 27.97
C LEU A 27 10.97 -14.52 26.91
N PRO A 28 10.36 -14.92 25.78
CA PRO A 28 9.86 -13.98 24.78
C PRO A 28 8.78 -13.08 25.38
N ALA A 29 8.74 -11.83 24.95
CA ALA A 29 7.68 -10.88 25.31
C ALA A 29 6.33 -11.42 24.80
N LEU A 30 5.30 -11.35 25.64
CA LEU A 30 3.96 -11.73 25.20
C LEU A 30 3.42 -10.67 24.24
N PRO A 31 2.66 -11.06 23.22
CA PRO A 31 1.95 -10.09 22.40
C PRO A 31 1.06 -9.24 23.32
N PRO A 32 0.99 -7.91 23.11
CA PRO A 32 0.16 -7.05 23.92
C PRO A 32 -1.30 -7.52 23.84
N LYS A 33 -1.98 -7.58 24.99
CA LYS A 33 -3.37 -7.98 25.07
C LYS A 33 -4.20 -7.03 24.20
N LYS A 34 -4.82 -7.57 23.15
CA LYS A 34 -5.54 -6.76 22.15
C LYS A 34 -6.73 -6.06 22.80
N TRP A 35 -6.66 -4.73 22.91
CA TRP A 35 -7.65 -3.92 23.64
C TRP A 35 -9.06 -3.97 23.03
N TYR A 36 -9.17 -4.21 21.72
CA TYR A 36 -10.45 -4.27 20.98
C TYR A 36 -11.33 -5.47 21.35
N GLN A 37 -10.81 -6.48 22.06
CA GLN A 37 -11.60 -7.61 22.57
C GLN A 37 -12.34 -7.29 23.88
N THR A 38 -12.17 -6.09 24.44
CA THR A 38 -13.01 -5.66 25.56
C THR A 38 -14.38 -5.22 25.06
N TRP A 39 -15.43 -5.41 25.86
CA TRP A 39 -16.79 -4.96 25.56
C TRP A 39 -16.86 -3.47 25.16
N LYS A 40 -15.95 -2.64 25.69
CA LYS A 40 -15.78 -1.23 25.30
C LYS A 40 -15.32 -1.07 23.84
N GLY A 41 -14.41 -1.93 23.37
CA GLY A 41 -13.96 -1.93 21.98
C GLY A 41 -15.08 -2.28 21.01
N LEU A 42 -15.90 -3.29 21.36
CA LEU A 42 -17.09 -3.66 20.58
C LEU A 42 -18.11 -2.52 20.50
N LEU A 43 -18.36 -1.83 21.63
CA LEU A 43 -19.25 -0.67 21.67
C LEU A 43 -18.77 0.48 20.77
N LEU A 44 -17.47 0.78 20.75
CA LEU A 44 -16.92 1.81 19.87
C LEU A 44 -17.07 1.47 18.39
N VAL A 45 -16.84 0.21 18.01
CA VAL A 45 -17.01 -0.24 16.62
C VAL A 45 -18.48 -0.14 16.19
N LEU A 46 -19.41 -0.57 17.04
CA LEU A 46 -20.85 -0.44 16.76
C LEU A 46 -21.31 1.02 16.70
N PHE A 47 -20.77 1.89 17.56
CA PHE A 47 -21.06 3.32 17.53
C PHE A 47 -20.57 3.96 16.23
N LEU A 48 -19.35 3.61 15.76
CA LEU A 48 -18.81 4.09 14.49
C LEU A 48 -19.67 3.65 13.30
N LEU A 49 -20.10 2.38 13.29
CA LEU A 49 -20.99 1.84 12.24
C LEU A 49 -22.37 2.52 12.25
N GLY A 50 -22.90 2.85 13.44
CA GLY A 50 -24.16 3.59 13.58
C GLY A 50 -24.10 4.99 12.98
N ILE A 51 -22.96 5.70 13.11
CA ILE A 51 -22.77 7.02 12.49
C ILE A 51 -22.78 6.91 10.96
N ILE A 52 -22.07 5.92 10.41
CA ILE A 52 -21.99 5.70 8.95
C ILE A 52 -23.36 5.34 8.36
N ALA A 53 -24.21 4.62 9.10
CA ALA A 53 -25.56 4.29 8.62
C ALA A 53 -26.45 5.54 8.45
N GLN A 54 -26.23 6.61 9.21
CA GLN A 54 -27.03 7.84 9.09
C GLN A 54 -26.64 8.71 7.89
N THR A 55 -25.42 8.58 7.37
CA THR A 55 -24.95 9.37 6.22
C THR A 55 -25.51 8.89 4.87
N PHE A 56 -26.21 7.75 4.84
CA PHE A 56 -26.80 7.17 3.62
C PHE A 56 -28.32 7.39 3.49
N LYS A 57 -28.92 8.34 4.21
CA LYS A 57 -30.28 8.81 3.88
C LYS A 57 -30.28 9.59 2.56
N GLU A 58 -30.41 8.81 1.49
CA GLU A 58 -30.95 9.09 0.15
C GLU A 58 -31.24 10.57 -0.15
N GLN A 59 -30.32 11.20 -0.90
CA GLN A 59 -30.71 12.28 -1.79
C GLN A 59 -31.25 11.68 -3.09
N PRO A 60 -32.53 11.88 -3.45
CA PRO A 60 -33.03 11.55 -4.77
C PRO A 60 -32.25 12.36 -5.80
N THR A 61 -31.46 11.67 -6.62
CA THR A 61 -30.66 12.26 -7.68
C THR A 61 -31.61 12.67 -8.81
N SER A 62 -31.91 13.96 -8.92
CA SER A 62 -32.46 14.52 -10.15
C SER A 62 -31.34 14.64 -11.20
N PRO A 63 -31.63 14.34 -12.48
CA PRO A 63 -30.64 14.50 -13.54
C PRO A 63 -30.55 15.97 -13.98
N PRO A 64 -29.36 16.61 -13.99
CA PRO A 64 -29.19 17.85 -14.69
C PRO A 64 -29.00 17.61 -16.19
N SER A 65 -29.96 18.15 -16.93
CA SER A 65 -30.04 18.31 -18.37
C SER A 65 -28.77 18.84 -19.02
N GLN A 66 -28.47 18.32 -20.20
CA GLN A 66 -27.51 18.87 -21.16
C GLN A 66 -27.96 20.26 -21.66
N SER A 67 -26.99 21.16 -21.89
CA SER A 67 -27.08 22.17 -22.96
C SER A 67 -25.68 22.60 -23.40
N SER A 68 -25.37 22.31 -24.67
CA SER A 68 -24.34 22.92 -25.53
C SER A 68 -24.44 24.47 -25.51
N SER A 69 -23.48 25.30 -25.91
CA SER A 69 -22.52 25.28 -27.02
C SER A 69 -21.67 26.56 -26.98
N ALA A 70 -20.37 26.53 -27.34
CA ALA A 70 -19.68 27.68 -27.95
C ALA A 70 -18.34 27.27 -28.62
N PRO A 71 -17.90 27.95 -29.71
CA PRO A 71 -16.94 27.47 -30.70
C PRO A 71 -15.44 27.80 -30.40
N PRO A 72 -14.48 27.30 -31.21
CA PRO A 72 -13.08 27.15 -30.83
C PRO A 72 -12.18 28.32 -31.28
N PRO A 73 -11.10 28.64 -30.56
CA PRO A 73 -9.98 29.39 -31.10
C PRO A 73 -8.88 28.47 -31.66
N SER A 74 -8.68 28.61 -32.96
CA SER A 74 -7.40 28.71 -33.67
C SER A 74 -6.30 27.66 -33.44
N VAL A 75 -6.13 26.88 -34.50
CA VAL A 75 -5.00 26.05 -34.91
C VAL A 75 -3.65 26.77 -34.74
N ILE A 76 -2.78 26.21 -33.86
CA ILE A 76 -1.33 26.23 -34.06
C ILE A 76 -0.89 24.77 -34.12
N SER A 77 -0.47 24.34 -35.30
CA SER A 77 0.03 22.99 -35.58
C SER A 77 1.42 22.80 -34.98
N GLU A 78 1.51 22.23 -33.77
CA GLU A 78 2.70 21.48 -33.34
C GLU A 78 2.49 19.98 -33.60
N LYS A 79 2.57 19.62 -34.87
CA LYS A 79 2.44 18.24 -35.32
C LYS A 79 3.83 17.64 -35.53
N LYS A 80 4.63 17.49 -34.46
CA LYS A 80 5.92 16.76 -34.56
C LYS A 80 6.59 16.27 -33.26
N THR A 81 5.88 15.81 -32.23
CA THR A 81 6.54 15.13 -31.08
C THR A 81 5.61 14.20 -30.30
N ALA A 82 5.05 13.17 -30.95
CA ALA A 82 4.23 12.15 -30.26
C ALA A 82 4.80 10.73 -30.32
N LYS A 83 6.02 10.55 -30.86
CA LYS A 83 6.62 9.21 -31.07
C LYS A 83 7.82 8.90 -30.18
N LYS A 84 8.20 9.80 -29.25
CA LYS A 84 9.40 9.64 -28.40
C LYS A 84 9.13 8.96 -27.04
N ASN A 85 7.88 8.77 -26.63
CA ASN A 85 7.60 8.66 -25.19
C ASN A 85 7.53 7.23 -24.62
N ASN A 86 7.70 6.18 -25.43
CA ASN A 86 7.61 4.78 -24.95
C ASN A 86 8.98 4.11 -24.73
N SER A 87 10.06 4.59 -25.37
CA SER A 87 11.40 4.03 -25.13
C SER A 87 11.84 4.39 -23.71
N ASP A 88 11.72 5.68 -23.37
CA ASP A 88 12.18 6.26 -22.11
C ASP A 88 11.57 5.55 -20.89
N ILE A 89 10.28 5.19 -20.93
CA ILE A 89 9.61 4.46 -19.84
C ILE A 89 10.18 3.04 -19.66
N ASN A 90 10.42 2.31 -20.76
CA ASN A 90 10.94 0.95 -20.66
C ASN A 90 12.36 0.95 -20.09
N ASP A 91 13.18 1.92 -20.51
CA ASP A 91 14.55 2.08 -20.04
C ASP A 91 14.58 2.44 -18.55
N ASP A 92 13.73 3.38 -18.11
CA ASP A 92 13.58 3.74 -16.70
C ASP A 92 13.08 2.57 -15.84
N LEU A 93 12.06 1.85 -16.31
CA LEU A 93 11.55 0.66 -15.62
C LEU A 93 12.63 -0.41 -15.52
N ASN A 94 13.39 -0.65 -16.59
CA ASN A 94 14.46 -1.62 -16.59
C ASN A 94 15.57 -1.21 -15.60
N ASN A 95 16.00 0.04 -15.63
CA ASN A 95 17.06 0.57 -14.76
C ASN A 95 16.71 0.54 -13.27
N ASN A 96 15.44 0.70 -12.93
CA ASN A 96 14.98 0.72 -11.54
C ASN A 96 14.56 -0.65 -11.02
N LEU A 97 13.87 -1.46 -11.85
CA LEU A 97 13.28 -2.73 -11.39
C LEU A 97 14.24 -3.92 -11.52
N SER A 98 15.14 -3.93 -12.51
CA SER A 98 16.06 -5.07 -12.74
C SER A 98 17.12 -5.25 -11.64
N LYS A 99 17.42 -4.19 -10.89
CA LYS A 99 18.39 -4.21 -9.79
C LYS A 99 17.90 -4.99 -8.56
N SER A 100 16.59 -5.17 -8.45
CA SER A 100 15.97 -5.83 -7.30
C SER A 100 15.88 -7.33 -7.48
N LYS A 101 16.46 -8.11 -6.55
CA LYS A 101 16.31 -9.57 -6.52
C LYS A 101 14.86 -10.02 -6.23
N CYS A 102 14.05 -9.12 -5.67
CA CYS A 102 12.63 -9.36 -5.41
C CYS A 102 11.82 -9.38 -6.72
N ILE A 103 12.18 -8.57 -7.71
CA ILE A 103 11.42 -8.49 -8.97
C ILE A 103 11.97 -9.51 -9.96
N HIS A 104 11.16 -10.51 -10.30
CA HIS A 104 11.55 -11.54 -11.27
C HIS A 104 11.39 -11.05 -12.71
N SER A 105 10.25 -10.42 -13.02
CA SER A 105 9.99 -9.79 -14.32
C SER A 105 8.81 -8.82 -14.24
N TRP A 106 8.63 -8.02 -15.28
CA TRP A 106 7.48 -7.13 -15.43
C TRP A 106 7.09 -7.00 -16.90
N LYS A 107 5.82 -6.70 -17.15
CA LYS A 107 5.28 -6.40 -18.48
C LYS A 107 4.16 -5.39 -18.32
N TYR A 108 3.99 -4.46 -19.27
CA TYR A 108 2.85 -3.56 -19.23
C TYR A 108 2.28 -3.26 -20.61
N ASN A 109 1.02 -2.81 -20.60
CA ASN A 109 0.35 -2.22 -21.73
C ASN A 109 -0.57 -1.08 -21.24
N LYS A 110 -1.42 -0.54 -22.11
CA LYS A 110 -2.33 0.56 -21.76
C LYS A 110 -3.38 0.21 -20.70
N SER A 111 -3.73 -1.07 -20.52
CA SER A 111 -4.74 -1.50 -19.56
C SER A 111 -4.14 -2.00 -18.25
N THR A 112 -3.00 -2.68 -18.31
CA THR A 112 -2.51 -3.49 -17.20
C THR A 112 -1.00 -3.41 -17.07
N PHE A 113 -0.52 -3.21 -15.85
CA PHE A 113 0.87 -3.44 -15.45
C PHE A 113 0.95 -4.76 -14.69
N LYS A 114 1.73 -5.72 -15.19
CA LYS A 114 1.96 -7.02 -14.54
C LYS A 114 3.34 -7.06 -13.92
N LEU A 115 3.39 -7.31 -12.62
CA LEU A 115 4.62 -7.42 -11.84
C LEU A 115 4.74 -8.85 -11.30
N TYR A 116 5.86 -9.53 -11.59
CA TYR A 116 6.14 -10.88 -11.12
C TYR A 116 7.22 -10.83 -10.04
N LEU A 117 6.87 -11.30 -8.85
CA LEU A 117 7.69 -11.23 -7.64
C LEU A 117 8.25 -12.60 -7.27
N ASN A 118 9.51 -12.64 -6.84
CA ASN A 118 10.06 -13.77 -6.13
C ASN A 118 9.71 -13.68 -4.65
N THR A 119 8.59 -14.29 -4.24
CA THR A 119 8.06 -14.19 -2.87
C THR A 119 8.97 -14.80 -1.81
N ALA A 120 9.95 -15.62 -2.18
CA ALA A 120 10.95 -16.13 -1.24
C ALA A 120 12.00 -15.07 -0.87
N LEU A 121 12.18 -14.06 -1.74
CA LEU A 121 13.18 -13.00 -1.58
C LEU A 121 12.55 -11.64 -1.26
N CYS A 122 11.32 -11.40 -1.69
CA CYS A 122 10.63 -10.13 -1.49
C CYS A 122 10.21 -9.89 -0.05
N LYS A 123 10.68 -8.78 0.52
CA LYS A 123 10.09 -8.20 1.73
C LYS A 123 8.91 -7.28 1.37
N GLU A 124 8.02 -7.06 2.32
CA GLU A 124 6.83 -6.21 2.12
C GLU A 124 7.20 -4.77 1.71
N ASN A 125 8.22 -4.19 2.34
CA ASN A 125 8.73 -2.86 2.03
C ASN A 125 9.35 -2.74 0.62
N GLU A 126 10.00 -3.80 0.12
CA GLU A 126 10.56 -3.83 -1.24
C GLU A 126 9.45 -3.81 -2.30
N THR A 127 8.34 -4.52 -2.04
CA THR A 127 7.17 -4.51 -2.92
C THR A 127 6.56 -3.12 -2.99
N SER A 128 6.37 -2.47 -1.84
CA SER A 128 5.89 -1.08 -1.78
C SER A 128 6.82 -0.10 -2.49
N ALA A 129 8.14 -0.22 -2.29
CA ALA A 129 9.13 0.61 -2.98
C ALA A 129 9.08 0.42 -4.51
N ALA A 130 8.92 -0.82 -5.00
CA ALA A 130 8.78 -1.10 -6.42
C ALA A 130 7.52 -0.44 -7.01
N LEU A 131 6.38 -0.52 -6.30
CA LEU A 131 5.13 0.11 -6.73
C LEU A 131 5.25 1.63 -6.82
N LEU A 132 5.87 2.26 -5.82
CA LEU A 132 6.14 3.70 -5.81
C LEU A 132 7.07 4.10 -6.95
N ALA A 133 8.12 3.33 -7.22
CA ALA A 133 9.03 3.57 -8.34
C ALA A 133 8.32 3.47 -9.69
N ILE A 134 7.48 2.44 -9.88
CA ILE A 134 6.65 2.30 -11.08
C ILE A 134 5.78 3.55 -11.27
N ARG A 135 5.04 3.96 -10.23
CA ARG A 135 4.18 5.16 -10.33
C ARG A 135 4.98 6.42 -10.66
N TYR A 136 6.10 6.63 -9.96
CA TYR A 136 6.98 7.77 -10.20
C TYR A 136 7.46 7.84 -11.65
N ILE A 137 7.88 6.71 -12.24
CA ILE A 137 8.36 6.67 -13.64
C ILE A 137 7.25 7.10 -14.62
N PHE A 138 6.01 6.64 -14.42
CA PHE A 138 4.90 7.10 -15.28
C PHE A 138 4.58 8.58 -15.06
N GLU A 139 4.63 9.06 -13.81
CA GLU A 139 4.40 10.47 -13.46
C GLU A 139 5.47 11.39 -14.07
N SER A 140 6.75 11.07 -13.91
CA SER A 140 7.88 11.86 -14.39
C SER A 140 7.90 11.96 -15.92
N ASN A 141 7.57 10.87 -16.60
CA ASN A 141 7.49 10.82 -18.06
C ASN A 141 6.18 11.39 -18.63
N LYS A 142 5.28 11.93 -17.78
CA LYS A 142 3.94 12.44 -18.16
C LYS A 142 3.15 11.42 -18.99
N SER A 143 3.35 10.14 -18.70
CA SER A 143 2.75 9.05 -19.44
C SER A 143 1.39 8.68 -18.89
N LYS A 144 0.52 8.14 -19.76
CA LYS A 144 -0.78 7.65 -19.34
C LYS A 144 -0.61 6.40 -18.50
N PHE A 145 -1.18 6.39 -17.30
CA PHE A 145 -1.17 5.21 -16.45
C PHE A 145 -1.91 4.03 -17.08
N PRO A 146 -1.42 2.80 -16.86
CA PRO A 146 -2.24 1.60 -16.98
C PRO A 146 -3.47 1.73 -16.08
N LYS A 147 -4.59 1.09 -16.45
CA LYS A 147 -5.82 1.13 -15.62
C LYS A 147 -5.64 0.39 -14.30
N ARG A 148 -4.94 -0.75 -14.35
CA ARG A 148 -4.76 -1.65 -13.19
C ARG A 148 -3.33 -2.13 -13.08
N ILE A 149 -2.97 -2.53 -11.87
CA ILE A 149 -1.77 -3.31 -11.59
C ILE A 149 -2.16 -4.71 -11.10
N GLU A 150 -1.44 -5.70 -11.57
CA GLU A 150 -1.58 -7.11 -11.21
C GLU A 150 -0.23 -7.61 -10.70
N ILE A 151 -0.24 -8.16 -9.50
CA ILE A 151 0.95 -8.70 -8.85
C ILE A 151 0.84 -10.21 -8.85
N TYR A 152 1.87 -10.89 -9.34
CA TYR A 152 1.98 -12.32 -9.45
C TYR A 152 3.21 -12.83 -8.70
N THR A 153 3.16 -14.09 -8.29
CA THR A 153 4.37 -14.85 -7.95
C THR A 153 5.18 -15.15 -9.22
N ASN A 154 6.43 -15.53 -9.08
CA ASN A 154 7.28 -16.02 -10.16
C ASN A 154 6.76 -17.29 -10.85
N TYR A 155 5.81 -18.01 -10.23
CA TYR A 155 5.11 -19.17 -10.81
C TYR A 155 3.75 -18.82 -11.43
N GLY A 156 3.38 -17.53 -11.48
CA GLY A 156 2.14 -17.07 -12.13
C GLY A 156 0.88 -17.07 -11.25
N LYS A 157 0.98 -17.43 -9.96
CA LYS A 157 -0.15 -17.25 -9.02
C LYS A 157 -0.36 -15.76 -8.75
N GLN A 158 -1.58 -15.27 -8.95
CA GLN A 158 -1.95 -13.87 -8.65
C GLN A 158 -2.02 -13.64 -7.15
N LEU A 159 -1.35 -12.59 -6.67
CA LEU A 159 -1.29 -12.18 -5.27
C LEU A 159 -2.25 -11.03 -4.99
N ALA A 160 -2.27 -10.03 -5.87
CA ALA A 160 -3.10 -8.84 -5.72
C ALA A 160 -3.47 -8.26 -7.08
N SER A 161 -4.57 -7.51 -7.13
CA SER A 161 -4.92 -6.71 -8.29
C SER A 161 -5.83 -5.55 -7.91
N TYR A 162 -5.43 -4.33 -8.28
CA TYR A 162 -6.12 -3.11 -7.91
C TYR A 162 -5.92 -2.01 -8.97
N PRO A 163 -6.77 -0.96 -8.97
CA PRO A 163 -6.59 0.21 -9.83
C PRO A 163 -5.21 0.85 -9.65
N PHE A 164 -4.56 1.23 -10.74
CA PHE A 164 -3.20 1.80 -10.68
C PHE A 164 -3.17 3.13 -9.90
N GLU A 165 -4.27 3.89 -9.98
CA GLU A 165 -4.47 5.15 -9.26
C GLU A 165 -4.39 5.03 -7.73
N ASN A 166 -4.56 3.82 -7.18
CA ASN A 166 -4.48 3.55 -5.75
C ASN A 166 -3.03 3.46 -5.22
N ILE A 167 -2.01 3.39 -6.08
CA ILE A 167 -0.61 3.44 -5.64
C ILE A 167 -0.32 4.87 -5.16
N PRO A 168 0.24 5.16 -3.97
CA PRO A 168 0.47 6.54 -3.54
C PRO A 168 1.35 7.35 -4.50
N SER A 169 0.99 8.61 -4.79
CA SER A 169 1.82 9.54 -5.58
C SER A 169 2.96 10.10 -4.74
N LEU A 170 4.15 10.23 -5.32
CA LEU A 170 5.29 10.89 -4.67
C LEU A 170 5.36 12.40 -4.98
N VAL A 171 4.65 12.86 -6.01
CA VAL A 171 4.76 14.23 -6.54
C VAL A 171 3.92 15.23 -5.73
N LYS A 172 2.94 14.75 -4.96
CA LYS A 172 2.22 15.60 -4.00
C LYS A 172 2.85 15.39 -2.64
N GLY A 173 3.42 16.46 -2.09
CA GLY A 173 4.05 16.52 -0.76
C GLY A 173 3.10 16.23 0.40
N TYR A 174 2.49 15.06 0.43
CA TYR A 174 2.02 14.42 1.65
C TYR A 174 3.22 13.70 2.29
N LEU A 175 4.21 14.48 2.71
CA LEU A 175 4.86 14.16 3.96
C LEU A 175 3.77 14.41 5.00
N PRO A 176 3.26 13.40 5.73
CA PRO A 176 2.44 13.72 6.89
C PRO A 176 3.30 14.61 7.78
N ASP A 177 2.83 15.83 8.07
CA ASP A 177 3.48 16.79 8.98
C ASP A 177 3.63 16.27 10.42
N THR A 178 3.34 14.99 10.66
CA THR A 178 3.32 14.33 11.96
C THR A 178 4.42 13.28 12.08
N TYR A 179 5.66 13.69 11.85
CA TYR A 179 6.74 13.20 12.70
C TYR A 179 6.99 14.29 13.76
N GLU A 180 6.09 14.36 14.75
CA GLU A 180 6.46 15.02 16.01
C GLU A 180 7.68 14.27 16.54
N THR A 181 8.84 14.90 16.36
CA THR A 181 10.07 14.57 17.05
C THR A 181 9.74 14.54 18.54
N ILE A 182 9.61 13.34 19.11
CA ILE A 182 9.63 13.14 20.55
C ILE A 182 11.06 13.45 20.98
N SER A 183 11.38 14.74 21.13
CA SER A 183 12.54 15.19 21.87
C SER A 183 12.28 14.83 23.33
N GLY A 184 12.86 13.72 23.77
CA GLY A 184 13.02 13.45 25.18
C GLY A 184 13.76 14.63 25.81
N SER A 185 13.09 15.31 26.73
CA SER A 185 13.76 16.16 27.72
C SER A 185 14.14 15.23 28.88
N ASP A 186 15.43 15.18 29.15
CA ASP A 186 16.02 14.63 30.38
C ASP A 186 15.57 15.42 31.62
#